data_AF-A0A7S3SN05-F1
#
_entry.id   AF-A0A7S3SN05-F1
#
_cell.length_a   1.000
_cell.length_b   1.000
_cell.length_c   1.000
_cell.angle_alpha   90.00
_cell.angle_beta   90.00
_cell.angle_gamma   90.00
#
_symmetry.space_group_name_H-M   'P 1'
#
loop_
_entity.id
_entity.type
_entity.pdbx_description
1 polymer ?
#
loop_
_entity_poly.entity_id
_entity_poly.type
_entity_poly.pdbx_seq_one_letter_code
_entity_poly.pdbx_strand_id
1 'polypeptide(L)'
;QPHQPLSARSQPGSSRRHHTPRTASSAPVREAERLLAAERQLDSYVTAVSKETLLSEQYSKELAHTRERIKQLATQVGPRGSNPVSVLESLNRSRARAMKRTSGMESRLSELQKYNLRLVETINALRKQSAPHRQLMKKALANT
;
A
#
# COMPACT_ATOMS: atom_id res chain seq x y z
N GLN A 1 24.20 56.36 9.15
CA GLN A 1 25.01 56.68 10.34
C GLN A 1 24.90 55.55 11.36
N PRO A 2 26.01 55.19 12.03
CA PRO A 2 26.12 54.03 12.91
C PRO A 2 25.87 54.41 14.37
N HIS A 3 25.36 53.48 15.19
CA HIS A 3 25.54 53.55 16.64
C HIS A 3 25.72 52.13 17.22
N GLN A 4 26.98 51.79 17.52
CA GLN A 4 27.33 51.17 18.80
C GLN A 4 27.97 52.27 19.67
N PRO A 5 27.97 52.14 21.01
CA PRO A 5 29.14 51.58 21.74
C PRO A 5 28.75 50.61 22.89
N LEU A 6 29.52 49.52 23.14
CA LEU A 6 30.56 49.32 24.19
C LEU A 6 30.05 49.53 25.63
N SER A 7 30.39 48.80 26.69
CA SER A 7 31.22 47.62 27.02
C SER A 7 31.11 47.41 28.54
N ALA A 8 31.58 46.27 29.05
CA ALA A 8 32.03 45.93 30.43
C ALA A 8 31.20 44.81 31.10
N ARG A 9 31.63 43.55 31.01
CA ARG A 9 32.70 42.89 31.80
C ARG A 9 32.30 42.66 33.27
N SER A 10 31.95 41.42 33.60
CA SER A 10 32.67 40.55 34.56
C SER A 10 31.87 39.28 34.88
N GLN A 11 32.42 38.11 34.52
CA GLN A 11 32.19 36.83 35.22
C GLN A 11 32.72 36.95 36.67
N PRO A 12 32.26 36.16 37.67
CA PRO A 12 32.24 34.69 37.60
C PRO A 12 31.08 33.99 38.34
N GLY A 13 30.71 32.81 37.86
CA GLY A 13 29.70 31.98 38.52
C GLY A 13 29.83 30.54 38.06
N SER A 14 30.72 29.81 38.72
CA SER A 14 30.89 28.37 38.59
C SER A 14 29.57 27.64 38.90
N SER A 15 28.76 27.37 37.87
CA SER A 15 27.81 26.26 37.91
C SER A 15 28.41 25.10 37.13
N ARG A 16 29.14 24.28 37.88
CA ARG A 16 29.46 22.89 37.60
C ARG A 16 28.16 22.18 37.21
N ARG A 17 27.81 22.20 35.92
CA ARG A 17 26.69 21.40 35.42
C ARG A 17 27.15 19.96 35.45
N HIS A 18 26.71 19.26 36.48
CA HIS A 18 26.80 17.81 36.60
C HIS A 18 26.44 17.18 35.26
N HIS A 19 27.44 16.58 34.62
CA HIS A 19 27.23 15.69 33.49
C HIS A 19 26.62 14.44 34.11
N THR A 20 25.30 14.33 34.09
CA THR A 20 24.68 13.04 34.33
C THR A 20 25.11 12.14 33.17
N PRO A 21 25.73 10.97 33.44
CA PRO A 21 26.04 10.04 32.38
C PRO A 21 24.70 9.57 31.82
N ARG A 22 24.39 9.99 30.59
CA ARG A 22 23.27 9.47 29.82
C ARG A 22 23.53 7.98 29.63
N THR A 23 22.85 7.19 30.45
CA THR A 23 22.94 5.74 30.49
C THR A 23 22.74 5.19 29.07
N ALA A 24 23.71 4.40 28.62
CA ALA A 24 23.75 3.72 27.33
C ALA A 24 22.71 2.57 27.21
N SER A 25 21.65 2.58 28.03
CA SER A 25 20.72 1.45 28.23
C SER A 25 19.42 1.54 27.42
N SER A 26 19.15 2.62 26.69
CA SER A 26 17.87 2.78 25.97
C SER A 26 17.90 2.29 24.52
N ALA A 27 19.08 1.98 23.98
CA ALA A 27 19.23 1.50 22.61
C ALA A 27 18.55 0.13 22.35
N PRO A 28 18.72 -0.91 23.20
CA PRO A 28 18.11 -2.20 22.96
C PRO A 28 16.58 -2.18 23.11
N VAL A 29 16.04 -1.37 24.02
CA VAL A 29 14.58 -1.20 24.20
C VAL A 29 13.96 -0.49 23.00
N ARG A 30 14.58 0.59 22.52
CA ARG A 30 14.14 1.30 21.31
C ARG A 30 14.21 0.44 20.05
N GLU A 31 15.20 -0.44 19.97
CA GLU A 31 15.33 -1.37 18.86
C GLU A 31 14.24 -2.46 18.91
N ALA A 32 13.95 -3.01 20.09
CA ALA A 32 12.85 -3.95 20.29
C ALA A 32 11.48 -3.33 19.93
N GLU A 33 11.22 -2.08 20.33
CA GLU A 33 10.00 -1.35 19.97
C GLU A 33 9.87 -1.14 18.45
N ARG A 34 10.98 -0.83 17.75
CA ARG A 34 11.01 -0.70 16.28
C ARG A 34 10.73 -2.02 15.59
N LEU A 35 11.29 -3.12 16.08
CA LEU A 35 11.08 -4.45 15.52
C LEU A 35 9.63 -4.91 15.72
N LEU A 36 9.05 -4.66 16.89
CA LEU A 36 7.64 -4.95 17.16
C LEU A 36 6.71 -4.11 16.26
N ALA A 37 7.04 -2.84 16.02
CA ALA A 37 6.31 -2.00 15.08
C ALA A 37 6.41 -2.53 13.64
N ALA A 38 7.59 -2.99 13.23
CA ALA A 38 7.81 -3.59 11.92
C ALA A 38 7.03 -4.91 11.74
N GLU A 39 6.89 -5.72 12.79
CA GLU A 39 6.07 -6.94 12.78
C GLU A 39 4.58 -6.61 12.64
N ARG A 40 4.05 -5.64 13.40
CA ARG A 40 2.65 -5.18 13.22
C ARG A 40 2.39 -4.65 11.82
N GLN A 41 3.37 -3.95 11.24
CA GLN A 41 3.28 -3.44 9.88
C GLN A 41 3.30 -4.56 8.84
N LEU A 42 4.11 -5.61 9.06
CA LEU A 42 4.13 -6.83 8.24
C LEU A 42 2.76 -7.51 8.23
N ASP A 43 2.14 -7.71 9.39
CA ASP A 43 0.83 -8.36 9.52
C ASP A 43 -0.28 -7.54 8.82
N SER A 44 -0.18 -6.21 8.92
CA SER A 44 -1.09 -5.29 8.21
C SER A 44 -0.98 -5.45 6.69
N TYR A 45 0.25 -5.50 6.15
CA TYR A 45 0.44 -5.67 4.70
C TYR A 45 0.05 -7.06 4.20
N VAL A 46 0.31 -8.11 4.98
CA VAL A 46 -0.16 -9.48 4.64
C VAL A 46 -1.69 -9.49 4.54
N THR A 47 -2.37 -8.89 5.52
CA THR A 47 -3.83 -8.77 5.50
C THR A 47 -4.33 -7.95 4.30
N ALA A 48 -3.65 -6.86 3.96
CA ALA A 48 -3.99 -6.05 2.79
C ALA A 48 -3.87 -6.83 1.49
N VAL A 49 -2.77 -7.57 1.27
CA VAL A 49 -2.58 -8.42 0.08
C VAL A 49 -3.69 -9.46 -0.06
N SER A 50 -4.09 -10.11 1.04
CA SER A 50 -5.20 -11.07 1.01
C SER A 50 -6.53 -10.43 0.56
N LYS A 51 -6.83 -9.23 1.06
CA LYS A 51 -8.04 -8.48 0.67
C LYS A 51 -8.00 -8.07 -0.81
N GLU A 52 -6.87 -7.53 -1.27
CA GLU A 52 -6.68 -7.13 -2.66
C GLU A 52 -6.74 -8.31 -3.62
N THR A 53 -6.23 -9.47 -3.21
CA THR A 53 -6.33 -10.72 -4.00
C THR A 53 -7.79 -11.14 -4.17
N LEU A 54 -8.58 -11.15 -3.10
CA LEU A 54 -10.01 -11.49 -3.15
C LEU A 54 -10.80 -10.52 -4.04
N LEU A 55 -10.53 -9.21 -3.93
CA LEU A 55 -11.14 -8.19 -4.79
C LEU A 55 -10.76 -8.40 -6.26
N SER A 56 -9.51 -8.74 -6.54
CA SER A 56 -9.03 -9.01 -7.91
C SER A 56 -9.73 -10.22 -8.54
N GLU A 57 -9.94 -11.29 -7.76
CA GLU A 57 -10.69 -12.46 -8.20
C GLU A 57 -12.16 -12.12 -8.48
N GLN A 58 -12.79 -11.31 -7.63
CA GLN A 58 -14.17 -10.86 -7.84
C GLN A 58 -14.30 -10.05 -9.13
N TYR A 59 -13.41 -9.08 -9.35
CA TYR A 59 -13.42 -8.28 -10.59
C TYR A 59 -13.19 -9.15 -11.83
N SER A 60 -12.34 -10.17 -11.75
CA SER A 60 -12.11 -11.11 -12.86
C SER A 60 -13.39 -11.85 -13.25
N LYS A 61 -14.19 -12.28 -12.27
CA LYS A 61 -15.50 -12.93 -12.49
C LYS A 61 -16.51 -11.97 -13.11
N GLU A 62 -16.62 -10.74 -12.58
CA GLU A 62 -17.52 -9.72 -13.12
C GLU A 62 -17.18 -9.34 -14.57
N LEU A 63 -15.89 -9.31 -14.90
CA LEU A 63 -15.41 -8.98 -16.23
C LEU A 63 -15.71 -10.10 -17.22
N ALA A 64 -15.55 -11.37 -16.82
CA ALA A 64 -15.98 -12.52 -17.62
C ALA A 64 -17.49 -12.50 -17.87
N HIS A 65 -18.30 -12.27 -16.82
CA HIS A 65 -19.75 -12.17 -16.94
C HIS A 65 -20.19 -11.02 -17.86
N THR A 66 -19.52 -9.86 -17.77
CA THR A 66 -19.83 -8.70 -18.63
C THR A 66 -19.46 -8.97 -20.08
N ARG A 67 -18.32 -9.62 -20.34
CA ARG A 67 -17.93 -10.05 -21.70
C ARG A 67 -18.95 -11.00 -22.31
N GLU A 68 -19.46 -11.93 -21.52
CA GLU A 68 -20.51 -12.86 -21.96
C GLU A 68 -21.83 -12.14 -22.28
N ARG A 69 -22.25 -11.19 -21.43
CA ARG A 69 -23.42 -10.33 -21.67
C ARG A 69 -23.31 -9.55 -22.98
N ILE A 70 -22.12 -9.03 -23.30
CA ILE A 70 -21.87 -8.30 -24.56
C ILE A 70 -22.02 -9.24 -25.77
N LYS A 71 -21.50 -10.48 -25.69
CA LYS A 71 -21.67 -11.47 -26.75
C LYS A 71 -23.14 -11.79 -26.98
N GLN A 72 -23.92 -11.99 -25.91
CA GLN A 72 -25.36 -12.24 -26.00
C GLN A 72 -26.12 -11.07 -26.64
N LEU A 73 -25.75 -9.83 -26.31
CA LEU A 73 -26.35 -8.65 -26.95
C LEU A 73 -25.98 -8.53 -28.43
N ALA A 74 -24.75 -8.94 -28.82
CA ALA A 74 -24.32 -8.95 -30.21
C ALA A 74 -25.05 -10.03 -31.05
N THR A 75 -25.40 -11.17 -30.45
CA THR A 75 -26.15 -12.24 -31.12
C THR A 75 -27.66 -12.01 -31.15
N GLN A 76 -28.21 -11.20 -30.24
CA GLN A 76 -29.62 -10.77 -30.28
C GLN A 76 -29.93 -9.81 -31.44
N VAL A 77 -28.93 -9.30 -32.15
CA VAL A 77 -29.08 -8.52 -33.40
C VAL A 77 -29.25 -9.46 -34.60
N GLY A 78 -30.25 -10.34 -34.53
CA GLY A 78 -30.75 -11.13 -35.66
C GLY A 78 -31.97 -10.46 -36.31
N PRO A 79 -32.30 -10.77 -37.58
CA PRO A 79 -33.12 -9.92 -38.44
C PRO A 79 -34.60 -10.01 -38.08
N ARG A 80 -35.09 -9.16 -37.18
CA ARG A 80 -36.54 -9.00 -36.94
C ARG A 80 -36.93 -7.53 -36.75
N GLY A 81 -37.20 -6.87 -37.88
CA GLY A 81 -38.43 -6.09 -38.09
C GLY A 81 -38.74 -4.88 -37.22
N SER A 82 -37.76 -4.24 -36.56
CA SER A 82 -37.99 -2.94 -35.90
C SER A 82 -36.89 -1.96 -36.27
N ASN A 83 -37.26 -0.70 -36.53
CA ASN A 83 -36.44 0.38 -37.10
C ASN A 83 -34.91 0.20 -36.90
N PRO A 84 -34.18 -0.27 -37.93
CA PRO A 84 -32.85 -0.84 -37.77
C PRO A 84 -31.81 0.17 -37.28
N VAL A 85 -31.99 1.45 -37.57
CA VAL A 85 -31.04 2.51 -37.20
C VAL A 85 -31.09 2.82 -35.70
N SER A 86 -32.29 2.94 -35.10
CA SER A 86 -32.42 3.29 -33.68
C SER A 86 -31.96 2.16 -32.74
N VAL A 87 -32.24 0.91 -33.12
CA VAL A 87 -31.81 -0.29 -32.40
C VAL A 87 -30.28 -0.43 -32.51
N LEU A 88 -29.72 -0.28 -33.71
CA LEU A 88 -28.27 -0.32 -33.95
C LEU A 88 -27.53 0.80 -33.21
N GLU A 89 -28.07 2.02 -33.17
CA GLU A 89 -27.50 3.11 -32.37
C GLU A 89 -27.54 2.82 -30.86
N SER A 90 -28.64 2.29 -30.35
CA SER A 90 -28.77 1.92 -28.93
C SER A 90 -27.77 0.83 -28.53
N LEU A 91 -27.53 -0.12 -29.43
CA LEU A 91 -26.56 -1.20 -29.27
C LEU A 91 -25.13 -0.66 -29.33
N ASN A 92 -24.85 0.24 -30.27
CA ASN A 92 -23.55 0.92 -30.37
C ASN A 92 -23.24 1.77 -29.13
N ARG A 93 -24.23 2.51 -28.61
CA ARG A 93 -24.11 3.26 -27.35
C ARG A 93 -23.86 2.32 -26.17
N SER A 94 -24.58 1.20 -26.10
CA SER A 94 -24.40 0.19 -25.05
C SER A 94 -23.03 -0.49 -25.13
N ARG A 95 -22.56 -0.80 -26.35
CA ARG A 95 -21.22 -1.34 -26.63
C ARG A 95 -20.12 -0.35 -26.23
N ALA A 96 -20.26 0.92 -26.59
CA ALA A 96 -19.30 1.97 -26.22
C ALA A 96 -19.22 2.16 -24.71
N ARG A 97 -20.36 2.19 -24.01
CA ARG A 97 -20.40 2.24 -22.53
C ARG A 97 -19.77 1.00 -21.89
N ALA A 98 -19.99 -0.18 -22.46
CA ALA A 98 -19.38 -1.41 -21.99
C ALA A 98 -17.86 -1.37 -22.19
N MET A 99 -17.36 -0.99 -23.37
CA MET A 99 -15.93 -0.85 -23.64
C MET A 99 -15.25 0.16 -22.72
N LYS A 100 -15.88 1.32 -22.47
CA LYS A 100 -15.34 2.32 -21.53
C LYS A 100 -15.23 1.76 -20.10
N ARG A 101 -16.23 0.97 -19.66
CA ARG A 101 -16.17 0.31 -18.35
C ARG A 101 -15.04 -0.72 -18.30
N THR A 102 -14.91 -1.56 -19.32
CA THR A 102 -13.85 -2.58 -19.38
C THR A 102 -12.46 -1.93 -19.33
N SER A 103 -12.23 -0.88 -20.11
CA SER A 103 -10.97 -0.14 -20.09
C SER A 103 -10.66 0.47 -18.71
N GLY A 104 -11.68 1.03 -18.03
CA GLY A 104 -11.53 1.54 -16.66
C GLY A 104 -11.20 0.42 -15.65
N MET A 105 -11.79 -0.77 -15.82
CA MET A 105 -11.49 -1.94 -14.99
C MET A 105 -10.07 -2.48 -15.25
N GLU A 106 -9.64 -2.53 -16.52
CA GLU A 106 -8.28 -2.96 -16.89
C GLU A 106 -7.21 -2.01 -16.31
N SER A 107 -7.46 -0.70 -16.36
CA SER A 107 -6.58 0.29 -15.72
C SER A 107 -6.47 0.07 -14.21
N ARG A 108 -7.60 -0.11 -13.52
CA ARG A 108 -7.63 -0.38 -12.08
C ARG A 108 -6.93 -1.69 -11.73
N LEU A 109 -7.14 -2.74 -12.52
CA LEU A 109 -6.48 -4.03 -12.35
C LEU A 109 -4.95 -3.86 -12.45
N SER A 110 -4.48 -3.10 -13.43
CA SER A 110 -3.04 -2.82 -13.60
C SER A 110 -2.47 -2.03 -12.40
N GLU A 111 -3.20 -1.04 -11.89
CA GLU A 111 -2.80 -0.28 -10.70
C GLU A 111 -2.72 -1.17 -9.47
N LEU A 112 -3.72 -2.03 -9.26
CA LEU A 112 -3.74 -3.00 -8.15
C LEU A 112 -2.60 -4.01 -8.25
N GLN A 113 -2.29 -4.51 -9.46
CA GLN A 113 -1.15 -5.40 -9.67
C GLN A 113 0.18 -4.72 -9.32
N LYS A 114 0.38 -3.48 -9.76
CA LYS A 114 1.58 -2.69 -9.40
C LYS A 114 1.65 -2.45 -7.90
N TYR A 115 0.53 -2.16 -7.26
CA TYR A 115 0.47 -1.97 -5.81
C TYR A 115 0.80 -3.27 -5.06
N ASN A 116 0.25 -4.41 -5.50
CA ASN A 116 0.57 -5.73 -4.94
C ASN A 116 2.06 -6.07 -5.07
N LEU A 117 2.68 -5.79 -6.22
CA LEU A 117 4.13 -5.98 -6.38
C LEU A 117 4.93 -5.16 -5.36
N ARG A 118 4.58 -3.89 -5.17
CA ARG A 118 5.21 -3.02 -4.15
C ARG A 118 5.00 -3.53 -2.73
N LEU A 119 3.81 -4.05 -2.42
CA LEU A 119 3.53 -4.66 -1.12
C LEU A 119 4.39 -5.90 -0.89
N VAL A 120 4.53 -6.77 -1.89
CA VAL A 120 5.39 -7.96 -1.82
C VAL A 120 6.85 -7.57 -1.60
N GLU A 121 7.34 -6.56 -2.32
CA GLU A 121 8.70 -6.01 -2.13
C GLU A 121 8.89 -5.49 -0.70
N THR A 122 7.93 -4.74 -0.19
CA THR A 122 7.95 -4.17 1.17
C THR A 122 7.91 -5.28 2.23
N ILE A 123 7.06 -6.29 2.06
CA ILE A 123 6.99 -7.48 2.91
C ILE A 123 8.36 -8.19 2.94
N ASN A 124 9.00 -8.37 1.79
CA ASN A 124 10.29 -9.02 1.71
C ASN A 124 11.40 -8.20 2.39
N ALA A 125 11.38 -6.86 2.25
CA ALA A 125 12.30 -5.97 2.95
C ALA A 125 12.11 -6.04 4.47
N LEU A 126 10.88 -5.93 4.96
CA LEU A 126 10.55 -6.04 6.39
C LEU A 126 10.93 -7.42 6.94
N ARG A 127 10.72 -8.49 6.17
CA ARG A 127 11.12 -9.84 6.58
C ARG A 127 12.63 -9.98 6.74
N LYS A 128 13.41 -9.41 5.83
CA LYS A 128 14.89 -9.39 5.91
C LYS A 128 15.37 -8.56 7.11
N GLN A 129 14.74 -7.42 7.38
CA GLN A 129 15.07 -6.57 8.53
C GLN A 129 14.79 -7.27 9.87
N SER A 130 13.69 -8.00 9.99
CA SER A 130 13.34 -8.73 11.23
C SER A 130 13.89 -10.16 11.31
N ALA A 131 14.60 -10.66 10.29
CA ALA A 131 15.15 -12.02 10.28
C ALA A 131 16.16 -12.30 11.42
N PRO A 132 17.12 -11.40 11.73
CA PRO A 132 18.07 -11.62 12.83
C PRO A 132 17.36 -11.69 14.19
N HIS A 133 16.36 -10.81 14.40
CA HIS A 133 15.57 -10.78 15.63
C HIS A 133 14.77 -12.07 15.83
N ARG A 134 14.09 -12.56 14.79
CA ARG A 134 13.35 -13.82 14.83
C ARG A 134 14.25 -15.04 15.07
N GLN A 135 15.46 -15.04 14.53
CA GLN A 135 16.44 -16.10 14.80
C GLN A 135 16.92 -16.07 16.25
N LEU A 136 17.14 -14.89 16.83
CA LEU A 136 17.52 -14.72 18.23
C LEU A 136 16.40 -15.16 19.19
N MET A 137 15.16 -14.73 18.94
CA MET A 137 13.98 -15.15 19.71
C MET A 137 13.77 -16.67 19.64
N LYS A 138 13.90 -17.27 18.45
CA LYS A 138 13.77 -18.72 18.28
C LYS A 138 14.85 -19.50 19.03
N LYS A 139 16.10 -19.02 19.04
CA LYS A 139 17.19 -19.62 19.83
C LYS A 139 16.97 -19.46 21.34
N ALA A 140 16.45 -18.32 21.78
CA ALA A 140 16.12 -18.08 23.18
C ALA A 140 15.02 -19.02 23.70
N LEU A 141 13.98 -19.25 22.90
CA LEU A 141 12.89 -20.19 23.22
C LEU A 141 13.30 -21.67 23.13
N ALA A 142 14.33 -22.02 22.38
CA ALA A 142 14.83 -23.40 22.27
C ALA A 142 15.78 -23.80 23.40
N ASN A 143 16.27 -22.83 24.19
CA ASN A 143 17.20 -23.03 25.30
C ASN A 143 16.52 -22.92 26.69
N THR A 144 15.19 -22.81 26.71
CA THR A 144 14.31 -22.82 27.89
C THR A 144 13.45 -24.07 27.85
#